data_AF-A0A6F9BNH6-F1
#
_entry.id   AF-A0A6F9BNH6-F1
#
_cell.length_a   1.000
_cell.length_b   1.000
_cell.length_c   1.000
_cell.angle_alpha   90.00
_cell.angle_beta   90.00
_cell.angle_gamma   90.00
#
_symmetry.space_group_name_H-M   'P 1'
#
loop_
_entity.id
_entity.type
_entity.pdbx_description
1 polymer ?
#
loop_
_entity_poly.entity_id
_entity_poly.type
_entity_poly.pdbx_seq_one_letter_code
_entity_poly.pdbx_strand_id
1 'polypeptide(L)' 'MARLSEHGIRLSSMSPSFLNSNSTSHTWPFSAVAELIDNASDPGVTARQIWIDVVEEQQQL' A
#
# COMPACT_ATOMS: atom_id res chain seq x y z
N MET A 1 -16.15 11.68 -8.83
CA MET A 1 -14.74 11.90 -9.22
C MET A 1 -14.62 13.30 -9.76
N ALA A 2 -13.82 14.18 -9.15
CA ALA A 2 -13.66 15.53 -9.66
C ALA A 2 -12.70 15.54 -10.87
N ARG A 3 -13.25 15.84 -12.05
CA ARG A 3 -12.54 16.34 -13.24
C ARG A 3 -13.33 17.58 -13.66
N LEU A 4 -12.82 18.75 -14.01
CA LEU A 4 -11.53 19.45 -13.99
C LEU A 4 -11.94 20.94 -13.91
N SER A 5 -11.00 21.86 -13.68
CA SER A 5 -11.12 23.18 -14.31
C SER A 5 -9.93 23.32 -15.27
N GLU A 6 -10.16 23.99 -16.39
CA GLU A 6 -9.22 24.11 -17.53
C GLU A 6 -7.86 24.72 -17.11
N HIS A 7 -7.83 25.46 -15.99
CA HIS A 7 -6.66 25.87 -15.21
C HIS A 7 -7.00 25.80 -13.69
N GLY A 8 -7.58 24.68 -13.27
CA GLY A 8 -8.28 24.53 -11.99
C GLY A 8 -7.43 24.61 -10.73
N ILE A 9 -8.12 24.47 -9.59
CA ILE A 9 -7.48 24.30 -8.29
C ILE A 9 -6.56 23.07 -8.38
N ARG A 10 -5.27 23.28 -8.17
CA ARG A 10 -4.28 22.19 -8.20
C ARG A 10 -4.64 21.16 -7.14
N LEU A 11 -4.73 19.90 -7.55
CA LEU A 11 -4.80 18.78 -6.62
C LEU A 11 -3.46 18.64 -5.89
N SER A 12 -3.50 18.16 -4.65
CA SER A 12 -2.29 17.69 -3.99
C SER A 12 -1.67 16.57 -4.83
N SER A 13 -0.36 16.66 -5.08
CA SER A 13 0.40 15.66 -5.82
C SER A 13 1.36 14.95 -4.88
N MET A 14 1.56 13.65 -5.08
CA MET A 14 2.52 12.86 -4.31
C MET A 14 3.82 12.70 -5.09
N SER A 15 4.94 13.10 -4.48
CA SER A 15 6.28 12.78 -5.00
C SER A 15 6.54 11.27 -4.87
N PRO A 16 7.31 10.63 -5.78
CA PRO A 16 7.75 9.25 -5.59
C PRO A 16 8.47 9.02 -4.25
N SER A 17 9.17 10.04 -3.73
CA SER A 17 9.84 9.97 -2.42
C SER A 17 8.87 9.75 -1.25
N PHE A 18 7.60 10.10 -1.43
CA PHE A 18 6.56 9.89 -0.42
C PHE A 18 6.37 8.41 -0.08
N LEU A 19 6.62 7.49 -1.03
CA LEU A 19 6.52 6.05 -0.74
C LEU A 19 7.49 5.64 0.37
N ASN A 20 8.72 6.13 0.33
CA ASN A 20 9.72 5.89 1.37
C ASN A 20 9.39 6.66 2.65
N SER A 21 8.96 7.92 2.57
CA SER A 21 8.55 8.66 3.78
C SER A 21 7.37 7.99 4.48
N ASN A 22 6.40 7.46 3.73
CA ASN A 22 5.24 6.77 4.27
C ASN A 22 5.63 5.44 4.96
N SER A 23 6.60 4.70 4.42
CA SER A 23 7.04 3.45 5.05
C SER A 23 7.74 3.64 6.40
N THR A 24 8.25 4.84 6.69
CA THR A 24 8.90 5.14 7.99
C THR A 24 7.95 5.21 9.18
N SER A 25 6.63 5.12 8.97
CA SER A 25 5.65 4.92 10.06
C SER A 25 5.89 3.62 10.84
N HIS A 26 6.46 2.61 10.17
CA HIS A 26 6.76 1.31 10.74
C HIS A 26 8.13 1.30 11.40
N THR A 27 8.16 1.36 12.74
CA THR A 27 9.39 1.21 13.52
C THR A 27 9.82 -0.25 13.69
N TRP A 28 8.91 -1.19 13.40
CA TRP A 28 9.17 -2.63 13.44
C TRP A 28 8.64 -3.32 12.17
N PRO A 29 9.42 -4.15 11.45
CA PRO A 29 9.00 -4.72 10.17
C PRO A 29 7.70 -5.54 10.24
N PHE A 30 7.43 -6.20 11.36
CA PHE A 30 6.20 -6.98 11.52
C PHE A 30 4.95 -6.10 11.64
N SER A 31 5.09 -4.81 11.94
CA SER A 31 3.94 -3.89 11.85
C SER A 31 3.49 -3.67 10.40
N ALA A 32 4.42 -3.65 9.42
CA ALA A 32 4.05 -3.60 8.01
C ALA A 32 3.42 -4.91 7.52
N VAL A 33 3.90 -6.05 8.03
CA VAL A 33 3.28 -7.37 7.74
C VAL A 33 1.87 -7.44 8.35
N ALA A 34 1.67 -6.91 9.56
CA ALA A 34 0.37 -6.86 10.21
C ALA A 34 -0.66 -6.06 9.40
N GLU A 35 -0.28 -4.92 8.81
CA GLU A 35 -1.19 -4.15 7.95
C GLU A 35 -1.70 -4.95 6.73
N LEU A 36 -0.89 -5.86 6.18
CA LEU A 36 -1.34 -6.75 5.10
C LEU A 36 -2.39 -7.76 5.60
N ILE A 37 -2.23 -8.26 6.82
CA ILE A 37 -3.17 -9.20 7.46
C ILE A 37 -4.47 -8.48 7.82
N ASP A 38 -4.38 -7.26 8.37
CA ASP A 38 -5.54 -6.44 8.75
C ASP A 38 -6.43 -6.17 7.54
N ASN A 39 -5.86 -5.77 6.40
CA ASN A 39 -6.58 -5.57 5.14
C ASN A 39 -7.34 -6.84 4.68
N ALA A 40 -6.80 -8.03 4.93
CA ALA A 40 -7.47 -9.28 4.59
C ALA A 40 -8.61 -9.62 5.57
N SER A 41 -8.46 -9.25 6.84
CA SER A 41 -9.43 -9.46 7.91
C SER A 41 -10.60 -8.47 7.87
N ASP A 42 -10.36 -7.27 7.34
CA ASP A 42 -11.30 -6.16 7.35
C ASP A 42 -12.72 -6.55 6.86
N PRO A 43 -13.79 -5.94 7.40
CA PRO A 43 -15.17 -6.25 7.01
C PRO A 43 -15.48 -6.12 5.50
N GLY A 44 -14.65 -5.37 4.76
CA GLY A 44 -14.74 -5.26 3.30
C GLY A 44 -14.20 -6.47 2.53
N VAL A 45 -13.42 -7.34 3.18
CA VAL A 45 -12.81 -8.54 2.58
C VAL A 45 -13.22 -9.81 3.34
N THR A 46 -13.05 -9.84 4.67
CA THR A 46 -13.39 -10.97 5.54
C THR A 46 -12.79 -12.30 5.10
N ALA A 47 -11.52 -12.29 4.68
CA ALA A 47 -10.85 -13.49 4.22
C ALA A 47 -10.82 -14.56 5.32
N ARG A 48 -11.24 -15.79 4.98
CA ARG A 48 -11.22 -16.91 5.92
C ARG A 48 -9.79 -17.34 6.27
N GLN A 49 -8.89 -17.23 5.30
CA GLN A 49 -7.49 -17.67 5.37
C GLN A 49 -6.63 -16.75 4.50
N ILE A 50 -5.38 -16.55 4.90
CA ILE A 50 -4.33 -15.84 4.15
C ILE A 50 -3.06 -16.70 4.19
N TRP A 51 -2.29 -16.70 3.10
CA TRP A 51 -1.00 -17.37 3.02
C TRP A 51 0.10 -16.33 2.88
N ILE A 52 1.11 -16.42 3.74
CA ILE A 52 2.31 -15.60 3.68
C ILE A 52 3.46 -16.58 3.48
N ASP A 53 4.18 -16.41 2.38
CA ASP A 53 5.29 -17.27 2.00
C ASP A 53 6.39 -16.45 1.33
N VAL A 54 7.60 -17.02 1.26
CA VAL A 54 8.74 -16.42 0.55
C VAL A 54 9.07 -17.32 -0.62
N VAL A 55 8.98 -16.76 -1.83
CA VAL A 55 9.28 -17.47 -3.08
C VAL A 55 10.53 -16.90 -3.72
N GLU A 56 11.35 -17.77 -4.33
CA GLU A 56 12.44 -17.34 -5.20
C GLU A 56 11.86 -16.97 -6.57
N GLU A 57 11.86 -15.68 -6.90
CA GLU A 57 11.51 -15.21 -8.24
C GLU A 57 12.70 -15.41 -9.18
N GLN A 58 12.53 -16.23 -10.23
CA GLN A 58 13.52 -16.28 -11.30
C GLN A 58 13.51 -14.93 -12.02
N GLN A 59 14.65 -14.25 -12.05
CA GLN A 59 14.82 -12.99 -12.78
C GLN A 59 14.32 -13.19 -14.22
N GLN A 60 13.22 -12.52 -14.57
CA GLN A 60 12.84 -12.34 -15.97
C GLN A 60 13.90 -11.44 -16.60
N LEU A 61 14.85 -12.06 -17.30
CA LEU A 61 15.77 -11.39 -18.23
C LEU A 61 15.11 -11.23 -19.59
#